data_AF-A0ABD6XJ98-F1
#
_entry.id   AF-A0ABD6XJ98-F1
#
_cell.length_a   1.000
_cell.length_b   1.000
_cell.length_c   1.000
_cell.angle_alpha   90.00
_cell.angle_beta   90.00
_cell.angle_gamma   90.00
#
_symmetry.space_group_name_H-M   'P 1'
#
loop_
_entity.id
_entity.type
_entity.pdbx_description
1 polymer ?
#
loop_
_entity_poly.entity_id
_entity_poly.type
_entity_poly.pdbx_seq_one_letter_code
_entity_poly.pdbx_strand_id
1 'polypeptide(L)'
;MEKPEFTVFQVALKQLIYVKKILTGEEKDKSVLHSMSLGTLASKEFDTTDPELAKHLSNANYIASQIGAGLKVILPHQTDPEYEKRKKRYLKSNK
;
A
#
# COMPACT_ATOMS: atom_id res chain seq x y z
N MET A 1 27.81 10.66 -0.71
CA MET A 1 27.21 10.69 -2.06
C MET A 1 25.87 10.00 -1.96
N GLU A 2 24.79 10.74 -1.72
CA GLU A 2 23.45 10.15 -1.64
C GLU A 2 23.02 9.75 -3.05
N LYS A 3 22.81 8.46 -3.29
CA LYS A 3 22.27 7.98 -4.56
C LYS A 3 20.83 8.47 -4.69
N PRO A 4 20.44 9.14 -5.79
CA PRO A 4 19.07 9.62 -5.97
C PRO A 4 18.02 8.51 -5.81
N GLU A 5 18.33 7.29 -6.25
CA GLU A 5 17.47 6.10 -6.07
C GLU A 5 17.07 5.87 -4.61
N PHE A 6 17.95 6.15 -3.64
CA PHE A 6 17.64 5.99 -2.22
C PHE A 6 16.58 6.97 -1.72
N THR A 7 16.46 8.14 -2.34
CA THR A 7 15.48 9.16 -1.91
C THR A 7 14.05 8.72 -2.21
N VAL A 8 13.80 8.05 -3.34
CA VAL A 8 12.50 7.50 -3.71
C VAL A 8 12.05 6.44 -2.69
N PHE A 9 12.94 5.51 -2.34
CA PHE A 9 12.64 4.50 -1.31
C PHE A 9 12.41 5.12 0.07
N GLN A 10 13.18 6.14 0.46
CA GLN A 10 12.97 6.85 1.72
C GLN A 10 11.62 7.57 1.78
N VAL A 11 11.20 8.20 0.68
CA VAL A 11 9.89 8.87 0.60
C VAL A 11 8.77 7.84 0.69
N ALA A 12 8.85 6.75 -0.07
CA ALA A 12 7.88 5.65 -0.02
C ALA A 12 7.79 5.07 1.40
N LEU A 13 8.92 4.81 2.05
CA LEU A 13 8.97 4.28 3.42
C LEU A 13 8.32 5.23 4.44
N LYS A 14 8.64 6.53 4.38
CA LYS A 14 8.03 7.53 5.27
C LYS A 14 6.51 7.58 5.11
N GLN A 15 6.03 7.54 3.88
CA GLN A 15 4.61 7.51 3.55
C GLN A 15 3.93 6.24 4.06
N LEU A 16 4.55 5.06 3.89
CA LEU A 16 4.05 3.79 4.42
C LEU A 16 3.99 3.79 5.96
N ILE A 17 5.02 4.31 6.63
CA ILE A 17 5.02 4.45 8.09
C ILE A 17 3.87 5.34 8.56
N TYR A 18 3.62 6.44 7.85
CA TYR A 18 2.51 7.33 8.18
C TYR A 18 1.15 6.63 8.06
N VAL A 19 0.90 5.92 6.96
CA VAL A 19 -0.33 5.11 6.79
C VAL A 19 -0.47 4.08 7.91
N LYS A 20 0.62 3.42 8.30
CA LYS A 20 0.63 2.48 9.42
C LYS A 20 0.23 3.16 10.73
N LYS A 21 0.75 4.35 11.04
CA LYS A 21 0.40 5.11 12.25
C LYS A 21 -1.07 5.50 12.30
N ILE A 22 -1.65 5.87 11.16
CA ILE A 22 -3.08 6.16 11.06
C ILE A 22 -3.91 4.89 11.33
N LEU A 23 -3.47 3.75 10.79
CA LEU A 23 -4.14 2.46 11.00
C LEU A 23 -4.05 1.97 12.45
N THR A 24 -2.92 2.20 13.13
CA THR A 24 -2.75 1.83 14.55
C THR A 24 -3.36 2.85 15.51
N GLY A 25 -3.84 4.00 15.01
CA GLY A 25 -4.42 5.07 15.82
C GLY A 25 -3.39 5.93 16.57
N GLU A 26 -2.10 5.74 16.28
CA GLU A 26 -1.00 6.57 16.79
C GLU A 26 -1.04 7.99 16.21
N GLU A 27 -1.48 8.11 14.96
CA GLU A 27 -1.69 9.39 14.28
C GLU A 27 -3.18 9.59 14.03
N LYS A 28 -3.68 10.80 14.29
CA LYS A 28 -5.11 11.15 14.17
C LYS A 28 -5.37 12.16 13.07
N ASP A 29 -4.38 12.97 12.73
CA ASP A 29 -4.50 13.87 11.60
C ASP A 29 -4.51 13.06 10.31
N LYS A 30 -5.57 13.16 9.51
CA LYS A 30 -5.72 12.47 8.23
C LYS A 30 -5.49 13.38 7.03
N SER A 31 -5.26 14.68 7.25
CA SER A 31 -5.13 15.68 6.20
C SER A 31 -4.01 15.33 5.22
N VAL A 32 -2.91 14.77 5.72
CA VAL A 32 -1.73 14.41 4.93
C VAL A 32 -2.04 13.29 3.93
N LEU A 33 -3.03 12.41 4.19
CA LEU A 33 -3.42 11.32 3.28
C LEU A 33 -3.79 11.82 1.88
N HIS A 34 -4.37 13.03 1.79
CA HIS A 34 -4.75 13.64 0.50
C HIS A 34 -3.55 14.16 -0.30
N SER A 35 -2.41 14.40 0.36
CA SER A 35 -1.18 14.92 -0.27
C SER A 35 -0.16 13.83 -0.62
N MET A 36 -0.48 12.56 -0.34
CA MET A 36 0.46 11.46 -0.54
C MET A 36 0.67 11.14 -2.02
N SER A 37 1.92 10.91 -2.38
CA SER A 37 2.35 10.61 -3.76
C SER A 37 2.64 9.13 -4.00
N LEU A 38 2.24 8.25 -3.09
CA LEU A 38 2.54 6.81 -3.07
C LEU A 38 2.12 6.12 -4.37
N GLY A 39 0.93 6.42 -4.88
CA GLY A 39 0.45 5.89 -6.17
C GLY A 39 1.26 6.39 -7.37
N THR A 40 1.72 7.64 -7.34
CA THR A 40 2.58 8.19 -8.40
C THR A 40 3.98 7.57 -8.37
N LEU A 41 4.53 7.32 -7.18
CA LEU A 41 5.81 6.63 -7.03
C LEU A 41 5.71 5.20 -7.57
N ALA A 42 4.64 4.49 -7.22
CA ALA A 42 4.38 3.14 -7.71
C ALA A 42 4.39 3.06 -9.25
N SER A 43 3.62 3.93 -9.92
CA SER A 43 3.47 3.86 -11.37
C SER A 43 4.65 4.42 -12.16
N LYS A 44 5.35 5.44 -11.65
CA LYS A 44 6.43 6.11 -12.38
C LYS A 44 7.81 5.51 -12.15
N GLU A 45 8.08 5.06 -10.92
CA GLU A 45 9.43 4.65 -10.52
C GLU A 45 9.59 3.13 -10.50
N PHE A 46 8.51 2.40 -10.18
CA PHE A 46 8.57 0.97 -9.87
C PHE A 46 7.83 0.06 -10.87
N ASP A 47 6.87 0.56 -11.65
CA ASP A 47 6.02 -0.28 -12.51
C ASP A 47 6.81 -1.15 -13.50
N THR A 48 7.92 -0.63 -14.03
CA THR A 48 8.79 -1.36 -14.96
C THR A 48 9.99 -2.04 -14.30
N THR A 49 10.48 -1.51 -13.17
CA THR A 49 11.72 -1.94 -12.52
C THR A 49 11.48 -2.97 -11.43
N ASP A 50 10.39 -2.82 -10.68
CA ASP A 50 9.95 -3.70 -9.60
C ASP A 50 8.40 -3.72 -9.53
N PRO A 51 7.75 -4.52 -10.40
CA PRO A 51 6.29 -4.58 -10.47
C PRO A 51 5.63 -5.09 -9.17
N GLU A 52 6.34 -5.90 -8.39
CA GLU A 52 5.86 -6.40 -7.10
C GLU A 52 5.77 -5.25 -6.10
N LEU A 53 6.84 -4.45 -5.98
CA LEU A 53 6.84 -3.26 -5.14
C LEU A 53 5.80 -2.23 -5.62
N ALA A 54 5.69 -1.97 -6.92
CA ALA A 54 4.68 -1.07 -7.48
C ALA A 54 3.25 -1.49 -7.07
N LYS A 55 2.95 -2.79 -7.14
CA LYS A 55 1.67 -3.34 -6.69
C LYS A 55 1.43 -3.11 -5.20
N HIS A 56 2.42 -3.35 -4.35
CA HIS A 56 2.28 -3.14 -2.91
C HIS A 56 2.09 -1.67 -2.54
N LEU A 57 2.84 -0.76 -3.17
CA LEU A 57 2.68 0.68 -2.99
C LEU A 57 1.31 1.17 -3.48
N SER A 58 0.82 0.63 -4.59
CA SER A 58 -0.53 0.93 -5.10
C SER A 58 -1.63 0.48 -4.13
N ASN A 59 -1.49 -0.71 -3.53
CA ASN A 59 -2.41 -1.19 -2.50
C ASN A 59 -2.39 -0.28 -1.26
N ALA A 60 -1.21 0.14 -0.81
CA ALA A 60 -1.08 1.06 0.31
C ALA A 60 -1.72 2.43 0.00
N ASN A 61 -1.55 2.94 -1.22
CA ASN A 61 -2.20 4.16 -1.68
C ASN A 61 -3.73 4.04 -1.68
N TYR A 62 -4.26 2.89 -2.09
CA TYR A 62 -5.70 2.61 -2.03
C TYR A 62 -6.19 2.62 -0.58
N ILE A 63 -5.49 1.96 0.35
CA ILE A 63 -5.83 1.98 1.77
C ILE A 63 -5.84 3.42 2.31
N ALA A 64 -4.82 4.20 2.00
CA ALA A 64 -4.73 5.60 2.39
C ALA A 64 -5.90 6.45 1.86
N SER A 65 -6.29 6.26 0.59
CA SER A 65 -7.39 7.02 -0.02
C SER A 65 -8.75 6.65 0.59
N GLN A 66 -8.98 5.37 0.89
CA GLN A 66 -10.20 4.93 1.58
C GLN A 66 -10.30 5.54 2.99
N ILE A 67 -9.18 5.55 3.75
CA ILE A 67 -9.15 6.15 5.09
C ILE A 67 -9.37 7.66 5.04
N GLY A 68 -8.74 8.35 4.08
CA GLY A 68 -8.91 9.79 3.89
C GLY A 68 -10.35 10.17 3.54
N ALA A 69 -11.04 9.33 2.76
CA ALA A 69 -12.46 9.49 2.45
C ALA A 69 -13.41 9.10 3.61
N GLY A 70 -12.89 8.64 4.75
CA GLY A 70 -13.71 8.15 5.88
C GLY A 70 -14.42 6.82 5.59
N LEU A 71 -14.01 6.10 4.55
CA LEU A 71 -14.60 4.84 4.13
C LEU A 71 -13.95 3.67 4.89
N LYS A 72 -14.72 2.61 5.12
CA LYS A 72 -14.15 1.34 5.58
C LYS A 72 -13.26 0.78 4.48
N VAL A 73 -12.01 0.47 4.81
CA VAL A 73 -11.09 -0.22 3.90
C VAL A 73 -11.61 -1.64 3.71
N ILE A 74 -12.28 -1.89 2.59
CA ILE A 74 -12.73 -3.23 2.21
C ILE A 74 -11.62 -3.88 1.40
N LEU A 75 -10.97 -4.88 1.97
CA LEU A 75 -9.95 -5.64 1.27
C LEU A 75 -10.63 -6.65 0.32
N PRO A 76 -10.03 -7.00 -0.84
CA PRO A 76 -10.66 -7.86 -1.84
C PRO A 76 -11.17 -9.20 -1.28
N HIS A 77 -10.54 -9.71 -0.23
CA HIS A 77 -10.94 -10.93 0.47
C HIS A 77 -12.21 -10.82 1.32
N GLN A 78 -12.60 -9.59 1.68
CA GLN A 78 -13.83 -9.31 2.41
C GLN A 78 -15.04 -9.25 1.46
N THR A 79 -14.79 -9.12 0.15
CA THR A 79 -15.83 -9.08 -0.90
C THR A 79 -15.82 -10.30 -1.81
N ASP A 80 -14.69 -11.00 -1.95
CA ASP A 80 -14.56 -12.19 -2.79
C ASP A 80 -14.75 -13.48 -1.96
N PRO A 81 -15.90 -14.17 -2.08
CA PRO A 81 -16.15 -15.43 -1.37
C PRO A 81 -15.16 -16.54 -1.75
N GLU A 82 -14.47 -16.42 -2.89
CA GLU A 82 -13.45 -17.37 -3.34
C GLU A 82 -12.06 -17.08 -2.78
N TYR A 83 -11.83 -15.96 -2.10
CA TYR A 83 -10.48 -15.60 -1.62
C TYR A 83 -9.91 -16.66 -0.67
N GLU A 84 -10.66 -17.02 0.37
CA GLU A 84 -10.22 -18.01 1.36
C GLU A 84 -10.04 -19.41 0.74
N LYS A 85 -10.85 -19.74 -0.26
CA LYS A 85 -10.71 -20.98 -1.03
C LYS A 85 -9.43 -20.97 -1.88
N ARG A 86 -9.11 -19.85 -2.53
CA ARG A 86 -7.87 -19.67 -3.33
C ARG A 86 -6.63 -19.74 -2.44
N LYS A 87 -6.65 -19.06 -1.30
CA LYS A 87 -5.59 -19.09 -0.28
C LYS A 87 -5.30 -20.52 0.18
N LYS A 88 -6.34 -21.31 0.48
CA LYS A 88 -6.20 -22.72 0.87
C LYS A 88 -5.65 -23.60 -0.26
N ARG A 89 -6.04 -23.37 -1.51
CA ARG A 89 -5.50 -24.10 -2.69
C ARG A 89 -3.99 -23.86 -2.85
N TYR A 90 -3.55 -22.60 -2.80
CA TYR A 90 -2.12 -22.28 -2.94
C TYR A 90 -1.28 -22.80 -1.78
N LEU A 91 -1.79 -22.77 -0.54
CA LEU A 91 -1.10 -23.38 0.61
C LEU A 91 -0.98 -24.91 0.50
N LYS A 92 -1.94 -25.58 -0.15
CA LYS A 92 -1.92 -27.03 -0.39
C LYS A 92 -0.98 -27.44 -1.52
N SER A 93 -0.80 -26.60 -2.53
CA SER A 93 0.09 -26.90 -3.67
C SER A 93 1.57 -26.77 -3.37
N ASN A 94 1.96 -26.13 -2.27
CA ASN A 94 3.35 -25.98 -1.82
C ASN A 94 3.78 -27.06 -0.81
N LYS A 95 3.13 -28.23 -0.81
CA LYS A 95 3.50 -29.39 0.00
C LYS A 95 3.77 -30.61 -0.88
#